data_AF-A0A7W7YS01-F1
#
_entry.id   AF-A0A7W7YS01-F1
#
_cell.length_a   1.000
_cell.length_b   1.000
_cell.length_c   1.000
_cell.angle_alpha   90.00
_cell.angle_beta   90.00
_cell.angle_gamma   90.00
#
_symmetry.space_group_name_H-M   'P 1'
#
loop_
_entity.id
_entity.type
_entity.pdbx_description
1 polymer ?
#
loop_
_entity_poly.entity_id
_entity_poly.type
_entity_poly.pdbx_seq_one_letter_code
_entity_poly.pdbx_strand_id
1 'polypeptide(L)' 'MARFYMLSLEPTLFGEIAVLRHWGRIGMGGRQKLSLHPTLAEAENVLARQIARRRRRGYVEA' A
#
# COMPACT_ATOMS: atom_id res chain seq x y z
N MET A 1 0.61 -18.64 -11.09
CA MET A 1 -0.35 -18.32 -10.00
C MET A 1 -0.34 -16.82 -9.75
N ALA A 2 -1.34 -16.10 -10.24
CA ALA A 2 -1.32 -14.64 -10.26
C ALA A 2 -1.57 -14.03 -8.86
N ARG A 3 -0.74 -13.04 -8.50
CA ARG A 3 -0.80 -12.33 -7.22
C ARG A 3 -0.92 -10.84 -7.50
N PHE A 4 -1.54 -10.10 -6.60
CA PHE A 4 -1.61 -8.65 -6.65
C PHE A 4 -1.02 -8.02 -5.39
N TYR A 5 -0.59 -6.77 -5.51
CA TYR A 5 -0.18 -5.93 -4.40
C TYR A 5 -0.62 -4.50 -4.69
N MET A 6 -1.62 -4.03 -3.95
CA MET A 6 -2.17 -2.69 -4.04
C MET A 6 -1.67 -1.85 -2.85
N LEU A 7 -1.35 -0.60 -3.14
CA LEU A 7 -0.91 0.42 -2.20
C LEU A 7 -1.74 1.68 -2.44
N SER A 8 -2.35 2.26 -1.40
CA SER A 8 -3.05 3.53 -1.50
C SER A 8 -2.77 4.43 -0.29
N LEU A 9 -2.93 5.74 -0.50
CA LEU A 9 -2.94 6.76 0.54
C LEU A 9 -4.37 7.23 0.70
N GLU A 10 -4.92 7.09 1.90
CA GLU A 10 -6.28 7.49 2.23
C GLU A 10 -6.22 8.53 3.36
N PRO A 11 -6.80 9.73 3.21
CA PRO A 11 -6.96 10.65 4.33
C PRO A 11 -7.91 10.05 5.37
N THR A 12 -7.61 10.24 6.66
CA THR A 12 -8.51 9.83 7.75
C THR A 12 -9.40 10.99 8.19
N LEU A 13 -10.47 10.66 8.92
CA LEU A 13 -11.35 11.66 9.55
C LEU A 13 -10.66 12.48 10.66
N PHE A 14 -9.50 12.04 11.14
CA PHE A 14 -8.80 12.67 12.27
C PHE A 14 -7.54 13.44 11.83
N GLY A 15 -7.35 13.62 10.52
CA GLY A 15 -6.28 14.43 9.96
C GLY A 15 -4.96 13.69 9.75
N GLU A 16 -4.86 12.40 10.08
CA GLU A 16 -3.74 11.56 9.66
C GLU A 16 -3.94 11.05 8.22
N ILE A 17 -2.88 10.46 7.67
CA ILE A 17 -2.92 9.77 6.39
C ILE A 17 -2.68 8.28 6.62
N ALA A 18 -3.60 7.46 6.13
CA ALA A 18 -3.48 6.01 6.16
C ALA A 18 -2.79 5.50 4.89
N VAL A 19 -1.72 4.72 5.06
CA VAL A 19 -1.16 3.89 3.99
C VAL A 19 -1.87 2.53 4.05
N LEU A 20 -2.76 2.26 3.09
CA LEU A 20 -3.42 0.98 2.94
C LEU A 20 -2.59 0.06 2.06
N ARG A 21 -2.45 -1.19 2.50
CA ARG A 21 -1.76 -2.25 1.76
C ARG A 21 -2.72 -3.40 1.60
N HIS A 22 -2.98 -3.83 0.37
CA HIS A 22 -3.82 -4.99 0.07
C HIS A 22 -3.07 -5.95 -0.83
N TRP A 23 -3.05 -7.24 -0.48
CA TRP A 23 -2.30 -8.22 -1.24
C TRP A 23 -2.96 -9.59 -1.19
N GLY A 24 -2.78 -10.37 -2.24
CA GLY A 24 -3.43 -11.66 -2.31
C GLY A 24 -3.19 -12.37 -3.62
N ARG A 25 -3.99 -13.41 -3.83
CA ARG A 25 -4.12 -14.10 -5.11
C ARG A 25 -5.27 -13.42 -5.87
N ILE A 26 -5.11 -13.22 -7.17
CA ILE A 26 -6.18 -12.68 -8.01
C ILE A 26 -7.39 -13.63 -7.95
N GLY A 27 -8.60 -13.08 -7.81
CA GLY A 27 -9.85 -13.84 -7.65
C GLY A 27 -10.19 -14.25 -6.20
N MET A 28 -9.40 -13.84 -5.21
CA MET A 28 -9.67 -14.08 -3.78
C MET A 28 -9.62 -12.77 -2.99
N GLY A 29 -10.29 -12.70 -1.83
CA GLY A 29 -10.38 -11.48 -1.01
C GLY A 29 -9.04 -10.92 -0.47
N GLY A 30 -7.98 -11.73 -0.46
CA GLY A 30 -6.64 -11.27 -0.04
C GLY A 30 -6.54 -10.89 1.44
N ARG A 31 -5.51 -10.12 1.79
CA ARG A 31 -5.27 -9.56 3.13
C ARG A 31 -4.97 -8.09 3.02
N GLN A 32 -5.47 -7.32 3.98
CA GLN A 32 -5.24 -5.89 4.08
C GLN A 32 -4.50 -5.52 5.37
N LYS A 33 -3.70 -4.46 5.31
CA LYS A 33 -3.09 -3.85 6.49
C LYS A 33 -2.96 -2.35 6.29
N LEU A 34 -3.50 -1.61 7.26
CA LEU A 34 -3.42 -0.17 7.36
C LEU A 34 -2.26 0.25 8.28
N SER A 35 -1.66 1.40 8.02
CA SER A 35 -0.76 2.10 8.94
C SER A 35 -1.02 3.59 8.86
N LEU A 36 -1.20 4.23 10.01
CA LEU A 36 -1.47 5.66 10.14
C LEU A 36 -0.16 6.44 10.23
N HIS A 37 -0.11 7.60 9.59
CA HIS A 37 1.01 8.52 9.60
C HIS A 37 0.51 9.95 9.83
N PRO A 38 1.13 10.72 10.73
CA PRO A 38 0.67 12.08 11.07
C PRO A 38 0.63 13.06 9.89
N THR A 39 1.44 12.86 8.86
CA THR A 39 1.52 13.77 7.71
C THR A 39 1.51 13.04 6.38
N LEU A 40 1.06 13.74 5.33
CA LEU A 40 1.11 13.24 3.96
C LEU A 40 2.54 12.92 3.53
N ALA A 41 3.50 13.79 3.84
CA ALA A 41 4.90 13.59 3.48
C ALA A 41 5.49 12.30 4.11
N GLU A 42 5.16 11.99 5.37
CA GLU A 42 5.58 10.73 5.98
C GLU A 42 4.92 9.51 5.31
N ALA A 43 3.62 9.62 5.01
CA ALA A 43 2.87 8.55 4.36
C ALA A 43 3.40 8.27 2.94
N GLU A 44 3.69 9.31 2.15
CA GLU A 44 4.29 9.22 0.81
C GLU A 44 5.67 8.57 0.85
N ASN A 45 6.51 8.97 1.81
CA ASN A 45 7.82 8.33 2.01
C ASN A 45 7.69 6.84 2.30
N VAL A 46 6.74 6.44 3.14
CA VAL A 46 6.46 5.04 3.44
C VAL A 46 5.93 4.30 2.20
N LEU A 47 5.02 4.92 1.45
CA LEU A 47 4.47 4.38 0.20
C LEU A 47 5.59 4.12 -0.82
N ALA A 48 6.43 5.12 -1.09
CA ALA A 48 7.55 5.03 -2.02
C ALA A 48 8.53 3.91 -1.65
N ARG A 49 8.87 3.77 -0.36
CA ARG A 49 9.70 2.66 0.13
C ARG A 49 9.05 1.30 -0.10
N GLN A 50 7.73 1.18 0.09
CA GLN A 50 7.01 -0.06 -0.19
C GLN A 50 6.99 -0.35 -1.69
N ILE A 51 6.72 0.63 -2.55
CA ILE A 51 6.75 0.50 -4.01
C ILE A 51 8.13 -0.02 -4.45
N ALA A 52 9.21 0.65 -4.04
CA ALA A 52 10.57 0.25 -4.39
C ALA A 52 10.88 -1.20 -3.95
N ARG A 53 10.43 -1.60 -2.75
CA ARG A 53 10.60 -2.97 -2.25
C ARG A 53 9.81 -3.99 -3.08
N ARG A 54 8.62 -3.65 -3.57
CA ARG A 54 7.77 -4.55 -4.37
C ARG A 54 8.20 -4.63 -5.82
N ARG A 55 8.69 -3.53 -6.39
CA ARG A 55 9.34 -3.53 -7.71
C ARG A 55 10.53 -4.49 -7.77
N ARG A 56 11.38 -4.51 -6.73
CA ARG A 56 12.47 -5.51 -6.61
C ARG A 56 11.98 -6.97 -6.49
N ARG A 57 10.70 -7.19 -6.20
CA ARG A 57 10.06 -8.52 -6.13
C ARG A 57 9.29 -8.86 -7.42
N GLY A 58 9.46 -8.09 -8.50
CA GLY A 58 8.84 -8.32 -9.79
C GLY A 58 7.40 -7.82 -9.91
N TYR A 59 6.91 -7.02 -8.97
CA TYR A 59 5.63 -6.32 -9.15
C TYR A 59 5.84 -5.12 -10.08
N VAL A 60 4.96 -4.98 -11.06
CA VAL A 60 4.90 -3.84 -11.98
C VAL A 60 3.59 -3.10 -11.78
N GLU A 61 3.60 -1.80 -12.04
CA GLU A 61 2.35 -1.03 -12.15
C GLU A 61 1.60 -1.53 -13.39
N ALA A 62 0.28 -1.67 -13.25
CA ALA A 62 -0.63 -2.07 -14.32
C ALA A 62 -1.15 -0.84 -15.05
#